data_AF-A0A1Q5U8V2-F1
#
_entry.id   AF-A0A1Q5U8V2-F1
#
_cell.length_a   1.000
_cell.length_b   1.000
_cell.length_c   1.000
_cell.angle_alpha   90.00
_cell.angle_beta   90.00
_cell.angle_gamma   90.00
#
_symmetry.space_group_name_H-M   'P 1'
#
loop_
_entity.id
_entity.type
_entity.pdbx_description
1 polymer ?
#
loop_
_entity_poly.entity_id
_entity_poly.type
_entity_poly.pdbx_seq_one_letter_code
_entity_poly.pdbx_strand_id
1 'polypeptide(L)'
;MPYPEMHQGFVLDKDPSSPSSVTSSITIGATTEKVFHQTRNDASVQSNLASVGDSARNWPLCQKVAVSIGAILCFLVITLATSIYIASIPGIMGEFRIGKTLAILPVTLYALGFVIGPIFTSALSEEFGRQYLYKTSLLLHFIFTIVGASASNFRTIAVCRALAGVVGSPSVSVFAGVLNDLWQMPGDRLGVPLFVMYGLGGAAAPTIGPLVGESIVAVHGWRSSFWLTAILVGACAAGMLFVPETFGPEIQRRSRKGPRCGLRNAFGSACRRPFELLWFEPIILPTAAVVTMSQVVVFILYAGYPVILERTYHFSSYQVGLSFLPLLIGTLLAAPVLAILDSRKRAPDQSSPEDHLVGAMLSAILLPVSLLW
;
A
#
# COMPACT_ATOMS: atom_id res chain seq x y z
N MET A 1 19.55 30.38 -39.79
CA MET A 1 18.64 31.06 -40.75
C MET A 1 18.14 30.02 -41.74
N PRO A 2 16.90 30.07 -42.23
CA PRO A 2 15.63 30.25 -41.52
C PRO A 2 14.57 29.21 -41.99
N TYR A 3 13.46 29.08 -41.26
CA TYR A 3 12.22 28.46 -41.74
C TYR A 3 11.56 29.34 -42.83
N PRO A 4 10.66 28.75 -43.63
CA PRO A 4 9.43 29.46 -43.96
C PRO A 4 8.17 28.60 -43.70
N GLU A 5 7.17 29.27 -43.15
CA GLU A 5 5.79 28.85 -42.99
C GLU A 5 5.08 28.69 -44.35
N MET A 6 3.97 27.95 -44.40
CA MET A 6 2.67 28.52 -44.77
C MET A 6 1.51 27.53 -44.61
N HIS A 7 0.43 28.08 -44.04
CA HIS A 7 -0.94 27.58 -44.01
C HIS A 7 -1.48 27.16 -45.39
N GLN A 8 -2.35 26.14 -45.40
CA GLN A 8 -3.50 26.08 -46.31
C GLN A 8 -4.67 25.35 -45.62
N GLY A 9 -5.83 26.03 -45.56
CA GLY A 9 -7.14 25.40 -45.42
C GLY A 9 -7.87 25.41 -46.77
N PHE A 10 -8.88 24.56 -46.93
CA PHE A 10 -10.04 24.66 -47.86
C PHE A 10 -10.89 23.36 -47.67
N VAL A 11 -12.17 23.30 -47.30
CA VAL A 11 -13.47 23.93 -47.70
C VAL A 11 -14.29 23.04 -48.68
N LEU A 12 -15.62 23.03 -48.46
CA LEU A 12 -16.81 22.52 -49.22
C LEU A 12 -17.32 21.12 -48.81
N ASP A 13 -18.51 20.93 -48.23
CA ASP A 13 -19.91 21.40 -48.44
C ASP A 13 -20.71 20.67 -49.55
N LYS A 14 -21.92 20.23 -49.17
CA LYS A 14 -23.11 19.73 -49.90
C LYS A 14 -23.29 18.26 -50.36
N ASP A 15 -24.08 17.54 -49.54
CA ASP A 15 -25.27 16.65 -49.76
C ASP A 15 -25.92 16.54 -51.17
N PRO A 16 -26.91 15.63 -51.43
CA PRO A 16 -27.25 14.30 -50.86
C PRO A 16 -27.70 13.25 -51.93
N SER A 17 -27.69 11.94 -51.64
CA SER A 17 -28.65 10.93 -52.20
C SER A 17 -28.60 9.59 -51.44
N SER A 18 -29.79 9.06 -51.15
CA SER A 18 -30.18 7.91 -50.31
C SER A 18 -29.88 6.50 -50.91
N PRO A 19 -30.30 5.36 -50.30
CA PRO A 19 -30.15 4.87 -48.91
C PRO A 19 -29.79 3.36 -48.85
N SER A 20 -28.76 2.92 -48.12
CA SER A 20 -28.73 1.55 -47.57
C SER A 20 -27.47 1.32 -46.75
N SER A 21 -27.59 1.38 -45.40
CA SER A 21 -26.77 0.66 -44.40
C SER A 21 -26.65 1.44 -43.08
N VAL A 22 -27.75 1.93 -42.50
CA VAL A 22 -27.69 2.61 -41.19
C VAL A 22 -28.80 2.06 -40.30
N THR A 23 -28.53 0.97 -39.60
CA THR A 23 -29.40 0.55 -38.47
C THR A 23 -28.62 -0.04 -37.29
N SER A 24 -27.31 -0.32 -37.42
CA SER A 24 -26.50 -0.86 -36.31
C SER A 24 -25.61 0.18 -35.59
N SER A 25 -25.34 1.34 -36.19
CA SER A 25 -24.40 2.34 -35.63
C SER A 25 -25.04 3.36 -34.68
N ILE A 26 -26.35 3.59 -34.80
CA ILE A 26 -27.07 4.63 -34.03
C ILE A 26 -27.34 4.17 -32.58
N THR A 27 -27.50 2.87 -32.35
CA THR A 27 -27.78 2.33 -31.01
C THR A 27 -26.56 2.37 -30.10
N ILE A 28 -25.34 2.20 -30.64
CA ILE A 28 -24.10 2.31 -29.86
C ILE A 28 -23.85 3.77 -29.50
N GLY A 29 -23.95 4.71 -30.45
CA GLY A 29 -23.79 6.14 -30.20
C GLY A 29 -24.71 6.69 -29.10
N ALA A 30 -26.00 6.33 -29.14
CA ALA A 30 -26.98 6.76 -28.13
C ALA A 30 -26.75 6.13 -26.76
N THR A 31 -26.11 4.95 -26.69
CA THR A 31 -25.78 4.28 -25.41
C THR A 31 -24.52 4.89 -24.81
N THR A 32 -23.50 5.16 -25.63
CA THR A 32 -22.26 5.81 -25.19
C THR A 32 -22.52 7.24 -24.75
N GLU A 33 -23.36 7.99 -25.48
CA GLU A 33 -23.75 9.36 -25.14
C GLU A 33 -24.57 9.39 -23.83
N LYS A 34 -25.48 8.43 -23.61
CA LYS A 34 -26.20 8.29 -22.33
C LYS A 34 -25.27 7.92 -21.17
N VAL A 35 -24.31 7.03 -21.37
CA VAL A 35 -23.30 6.68 -20.35
C VAL A 35 -22.40 7.87 -20.06
N PHE A 36 -21.99 8.64 -21.08
CA PHE A 36 -21.16 9.84 -20.90
C PHE A 36 -21.94 10.96 -20.18
N HIS A 37 -23.21 11.16 -20.54
CA HIS A 37 -24.09 12.11 -19.84
C HIS A 37 -24.41 11.69 -18.40
N GLN A 38 -24.57 10.39 -18.15
CA GLN A 38 -24.78 9.86 -16.80
C GLN A 38 -23.51 9.97 -15.95
N THR A 39 -22.34 9.65 -16.51
CA THR A 39 -21.05 9.84 -15.83
C THR A 39 -20.75 11.33 -15.58
N ARG A 40 -21.14 12.22 -16.51
CA ARG A 40 -21.00 13.68 -16.37
C ARG A 40 -22.00 14.26 -15.37
N ASN A 41 -23.20 13.70 -15.27
CA ASN A 41 -24.17 14.06 -14.24
C ASN A 41 -23.80 13.50 -12.87
N ASP A 42 -23.27 12.29 -12.78
CA ASP A 42 -22.74 11.73 -11.54
C ASP A 42 -21.52 12.52 -11.07
N ALA A 43 -20.62 12.91 -11.99
CA ALA A 43 -19.48 13.77 -11.71
C ALA A 43 -19.89 15.22 -11.34
N SER A 44 -20.93 15.77 -11.95
CA SER A 44 -21.45 17.12 -11.63
C SER A 44 -22.27 17.13 -10.33
N VAL A 45 -22.94 16.02 -10.01
CA VAL A 45 -23.58 15.81 -8.72
C VAL A 45 -22.52 15.61 -7.64
N GLN A 46 -21.45 14.84 -7.88
CA GLN A 46 -20.31 14.70 -6.97
C GLN A 46 -19.52 16.01 -6.77
N SER A 47 -19.37 16.83 -7.81
CA SER A 47 -18.69 18.13 -7.69
C SER A 47 -19.55 19.16 -6.93
N ASN A 48 -20.88 19.15 -7.13
CA ASN A 48 -21.82 19.95 -6.35
C ASN A 48 -22.08 19.39 -4.93
N LEU A 49 -21.76 18.11 -4.68
CA LEU A 49 -21.77 17.50 -3.34
C LEU A 49 -20.52 17.84 -2.52
N ALA A 50 -19.39 18.11 -3.19
CA ALA A 50 -18.14 18.51 -2.55
C ALA A 50 -18.15 19.96 -2.02
N SER A 51 -19.14 20.78 -2.42
CA SER A 51 -19.27 22.19 -2.02
C SER A 51 -20.00 22.41 -0.70
N VAL A 52 -20.61 21.38 -0.11
CA VAL A 52 -21.29 21.47 1.19
C VAL A 52 -20.35 21.00 2.30
N GLY A 53 -19.62 21.94 2.92
CA GLY A 53 -19.13 21.94 4.32
C GLY A 53 -18.27 20.80 4.88
N ASP A 54 -18.54 19.54 4.56
CA ASP A 54 -18.07 18.34 5.26
C ASP A 54 -17.09 17.51 4.42
N SER A 55 -16.10 18.17 3.83
CA SER A 55 -15.01 17.47 3.14
C SER A 55 -13.82 17.32 4.10
N ALA A 56 -13.27 16.10 4.23
CA ALA A 56 -12.08 15.81 5.06
C ALA A 56 -10.86 16.67 4.68
N ARG A 57 -10.90 17.29 3.50
CA ARG A 57 -9.93 18.28 3.00
C ARG A 57 -9.98 19.63 3.72
N ASN A 58 -11.04 19.96 4.44
CA ASN A 58 -11.17 21.25 5.13
C ASN A 58 -10.68 21.19 6.59
N TRP A 59 -10.12 20.06 7.03
CA TRP A 59 -9.63 19.90 8.40
C TRP A 59 -8.40 20.75 8.72
N PRO A 60 -8.18 21.14 9.99
CA PRO A 60 -6.98 21.83 10.40
C PRO A 60 -5.73 20.99 10.10
N LEU A 61 -4.65 21.67 9.72
CA LEU A 61 -3.42 21.03 9.23
C LEU A 61 -2.86 19.99 10.22
N CYS A 62 -2.87 20.32 11.51
CA CYS A 62 -2.40 19.42 12.57
C CYS A 62 -3.17 18.09 12.58
N GLN A 63 -4.49 18.14 12.37
CA GLN A 63 -5.32 16.93 12.33
C GLN A 63 -5.01 16.10 11.08
N LYS A 64 -4.86 16.73 9.91
CA LYS A 64 -4.49 16.03 8.67
C LYS A 64 -3.15 15.32 8.80
N VAL A 65 -2.15 16.02 9.34
CA VAL A 65 -0.80 15.49 9.55
C VAL A 65 -0.82 14.37 10.58
N ALA A 66 -1.52 14.53 11.70
CA ALA A 66 -1.63 13.49 12.73
C ALA A 66 -2.24 12.19 12.19
N VAL A 67 -3.33 12.29 11.41
CA VAL A 67 -3.97 11.12 10.77
C VAL A 67 -3.03 10.47 9.74
N SER A 68 -2.32 11.27 8.94
CA SER A 68 -1.37 10.76 7.94
C SER A 68 -0.20 10.03 8.61
N ILE A 69 0.42 10.62 9.63
CA ILE A 69 1.52 10.01 10.40
C ILE A 69 1.05 8.75 11.11
N GLY A 70 -0.13 8.78 11.74
CA GLY A 70 -0.70 7.60 12.38
C GLY A 70 -0.88 6.44 11.39
N ALA A 71 -1.35 6.73 10.18
CA ALA A 71 -1.55 5.70 9.16
C ALA A 71 -0.21 5.12 8.65
N ILE A 72 0.81 5.97 8.48
CA ILE A 72 2.19 5.54 8.16
C ILE A 72 2.75 4.65 9.28
N LEU A 73 2.55 5.03 10.54
CA LEU A 73 3.01 4.25 11.68
C LEU A 73 2.33 2.88 11.75
N CYS A 74 1.02 2.82 11.50
CA CYS A 74 0.29 1.55 11.44
C CYS A 74 0.84 0.63 10.34
N PHE A 75 1.08 1.20 9.15
CA PHE A 75 1.69 0.47 8.05
C PHE A 75 3.08 -0.08 8.40
N LEU A 76 3.93 0.76 8.99
CA LEU A 76 5.27 0.37 9.43
C LEU A 76 5.20 -0.77 10.44
N VAL A 77 4.38 -0.63 11.49
CA VAL A 77 4.27 -1.64 12.56
C VAL A 77 3.76 -2.99 12.05
N ILE A 78 2.73 -2.98 11.22
CA ILE A 78 2.15 -4.22 10.66
C ILE A 78 3.14 -4.93 9.72
N THR A 79 3.90 -4.17 8.93
CA THR A 79 4.94 -4.73 8.06
C THR A 79 6.10 -5.29 8.89
N LEU A 80 6.52 -4.54 9.92
CA LEU A 80 7.60 -4.87 10.84
C LEU A 80 7.30 -6.15 11.65
N ALA A 81 6.03 -6.41 11.97
CA ALA A 81 5.60 -7.64 12.66
C ALA A 81 5.91 -8.94 11.89
N THR A 82 5.95 -8.87 10.55
CA THR A 82 6.39 -9.99 9.69
C THR A 82 7.85 -10.32 9.94
N SER A 83 8.69 -9.28 9.94
CA SER A 83 10.14 -9.42 9.97
C SER A 83 10.68 -9.72 11.36
N ILE A 84 10.06 -9.21 12.43
CA ILE A 84 10.40 -9.58 13.82
C ILE A 84 10.33 -11.10 14.04
N TYR A 85 9.34 -11.78 13.44
CA TYR A 85 9.15 -13.21 13.64
C TYR A 85 10.31 -14.04 13.08
N ILE A 86 11.01 -13.54 12.06
CA ILE A 86 12.12 -14.29 11.43
C ILE A 86 13.17 -14.63 12.49
N ALA A 87 13.47 -13.69 13.39
CA ALA A 87 14.39 -13.90 14.52
C ALA A 87 13.89 -14.95 15.54
N SER A 88 12.58 -15.17 15.62
CA SER A 88 11.98 -16.16 16.53
C SER A 88 12.08 -17.61 16.02
N ILE A 89 12.39 -17.81 14.73
CA ILE A 89 12.38 -19.14 14.07
C ILE A 89 13.26 -20.16 14.80
N PRO A 90 14.54 -19.87 15.15
CA PRO A 90 15.38 -20.84 15.84
C PRO A 90 14.83 -21.25 17.21
N GLY A 91 14.25 -20.31 17.96
CA GLY A 91 13.63 -20.58 19.26
C GLY A 91 12.38 -21.47 19.16
N ILE A 92 11.53 -21.23 18.17
CA ILE A 92 10.34 -22.04 17.89
C ILE A 92 10.73 -23.47 17.47
N MET A 93 11.78 -23.62 16.67
CA MET A 93 12.31 -24.94 16.28
C MET A 93 12.77 -25.74 17.50
N GLY A 94 13.49 -25.10 18.44
CA GLY A 94 13.98 -25.73 19.65
C GLY A 94 12.87 -26.18 20.60
N GLU A 95 11.86 -25.34 20.81
CA GLU A 95 10.78 -25.64 21.76
C GLU A 95 9.79 -26.69 21.24
N PHE A 96 9.35 -26.56 20.00
CA PHE A 96 8.37 -27.47 19.42
C PHE A 96 8.99 -28.69 18.73
N ARG A 97 10.33 -28.78 18.67
CA ARG A 97 11.10 -29.84 17.99
C ARG A 97 10.63 -30.09 16.57
N ILE A 98 10.38 -29.00 15.82
CA ILE A 98 9.91 -29.03 14.43
C ILE A 98 11.03 -28.70 13.45
N GLY A 99 10.90 -29.21 12.22
CA GLY A 99 11.82 -28.88 11.13
C GLY A 99 11.71 -27.43 10.64
N LYS A 100 12.77 -26.94 10.00
CA LYS A 100 12.87 -25.57 9.47
C LYS A 100 11.69 -25.19 8.55
N THR A 101 11.23 -26.13 7.73
CA THR A 101 10.10 -25.93 6.81
C THR A 101 8.81 -25.56 7.56
N LEU A 102 8.52 -26.25 8.66
CA LEU A 102 7.35 -25.93 9.48
C LEU A 102 7.55 -24.60 10.22
N ALA A 103 8.73 -24.33 10.77
CA ALA A 103 8.97 -23.09 11.51
C ALA A 103 8.82 -21.80 10.66
N ILE A 104 9.07 -21.89 9.35
CA ILE A 104 8.90 -20.78 8.38
C ILE A 104 7.43 -20.60 7.97
N LEU A 105 6.60 -21.65 8.08
CA LEU A 105 5.20 -21.65 7.63
C LEU A 105 4.36 -20.45 8.14
N PRO A 106 4.47 -20.01 9.41
CA PRO A 106 3.68 -18.87 9.88
C PRO A 106 4.03 -17.55 9.20
N VAL A 107 5.29 -17.34 8.77
CA VAL A 107 5.68 -16.14 7.99
C VAL A 107 5.05 -16.18 6.61
N THR A 108 5.07 -17.34 5.95
CA THR A 108 4.52 -17.49 4.59
C THR A 108 3.01 -17.36 4.60
N LEU A 109 2.32 -17.92 5.61
CA LEU A 109 0.89 -17.74 5.80
C LEU A 109 0.51 -16.28 6.09
N TYR A 110 1.31 -15.58 6.88
CA TYR A 110 1.11 -14.16 7.15
C TYR A 110 1.27 -13.33 5.87
N ALA A 111 2.32 -13.59 5.08
CA ALA A 111 2.55 -12.94 3.79
C ALA A 111 1.43 -13.26 2.77
N LEU A 112 0.94 -14.50 2.74
CA LEU A 112 -0.22 -14.87 1.92
C LEU A 112 -1.47 -14.09 2.35
N GLY A 113 -1.66 -13.91 3.66
CA GLY A 113 -2.72 -13.07 4.22
C GLY A 113 -2.64 -11.62 3.73
N PHE A 114 -1.44 -11.04 3.63
CA PHE A 114 -1.23 -9.71 3.05
C PHE A 114 -1.54 -9.60 1.57
N VAL A 115 -1.42 -10.67 0.79
CA VAL A 115 -1.79 -10.66 -0.63
C VAL A 115 -3.31 -10.75 -0.79
N ILE A 116 -3.95 -11.62 -0.01
CA ILE A 116 -5.39 -11.87 -0.10
C ILE A 116 -6.18 -10.72 0.52
N GLY A 117 -5.74 -10.20 1.66
CA GLY A 117 -6.48 -9.23 2.47
C GLY A 117 -6.87 -7.93 1.75
N PRO A 118 -6.00 -7.25 0.96
CA PRO A 118 -6.33 -6.02 0.24
C PRO A 118 -7.51 -6.16 -0.73
N ILE A 119 -7.70 -7.35 -1.31
CA ILE A 119 -8.80 -7.64 -2.23
C ILE A 119 -10.15 -7.49 -1.51
N PHE A 120 -10.26 -8.03 -0.29
CA PHE A 120 -11.48 -7.91 0.51
C PHE A 120 -11.62 -6.53 1.12
N THR A 121 -10.50 -6.02 1.57
CA THR A 121 -10.44 -4.82 2.39
C THR A 121 -10.70 -3.55 1.59
N SER A 122 -10.24 -3.48 0.35
CA SER A 122 -10.50 -2.35 -0.55
C SER A 122 -12.00 -2.10 -0.69
N ALA A 123 -12.77 -3.13 -1.02
CA ALA A 123 -14.24 -3.06 -1.10
C ALA A 123 -14.88 -2.64 0.22
N LEU A 124 -14.43 -3.24 1.33
CA LEU A 124 -14.95 -2.92 2.67
C LEU A 124 -14.69 -1.46 3.07
N SER A 125 -13.55 -0.90 2.65
CA SER A 125 -13.17 0.48 2.97
C SER A 125 -14.05 1.52 2.30
N GLU A 126 -14.60 1.19 1.11
CA GLU A 126 -15.49 2.06 0.35
C GLU A 126 -16.94 2.00 0.86
N GLU A 127 -17.40 0.83 1.36
CA GLU A 127 -18.78 0.66 1.82
C GLU A 127 -19.01 1.03 3.29
N PHE A 128 -18.07 0.68 4.18
CA PHE A 128 -18.21 0.88 5.63
C PHE A 128 -17.45 2.10 6.16
N GLY A 129 -16.67 2.75 5.30
CA GLY A 129 -15.73 3.80 5.68
C GLY A 129 -14.39 3.25 6.15
N ARG A 130 -13.39 4.12 6.13
CA ARG A 130 -12.00 3.80 6.42
C ARG A 130 -11.73 3.75 7.92
N GLN A 131 -12.42 4.58 8.72
CA GLN A 131 -12.26 4.59 10.17
C GLN A 131 -12.68 3.28 10.81
N TYR A 132 -13.87 2.76 10.45
CA TYR A 132 -14.37 1.51 11.01
C TYR A 132 -13.43 0.34 10.67
N LEU A 133 -12.93 0.34 9.44
CA LEU A 133 -12.03 -0.69 8.96
C LEU A 133 -10.68 -0.66 9.70
N TYR A 134 -10.04 0.49 9.89
CA TYR A 134 -8.79 0.59 10.66
C TYR A 134 -8.97 0.16 12.13
N LYS A 135 -10.07 0.56 12.77
CA LYS A 135 -10.34 0.20 14.17
C LYS A 135 -10.55 -1.30 14.34
N THR A 136 -11.42 -1.90 13.51
CA THR A 136 -11.72 -3.33 13.61
C THR A 136 -10.52 -4.18 13.22
N SER A 137 -9.79 -3.77 12.19
CA SER A 137 -8.63 -4.51 11.70
C SER A 137 -7.48 -4.53 12.71
N LEU A 138 -7.11 -3.37 13.25
CA LEU A 138 -6.02 -3.26 14.22
C LEU A 138 -6.34 -3.98 15.52
N LEU A 139 -7.59 -3.89 16.00
CA LEU A 139 -8.02 -4.62 17.20
C LEU A 139 -7.98 -6.13 17.00
N LEU A 140 -8.46 -6.62 15.86
CA LEU A 140 -8.48 -8.06 15.61
C LEU A 140 -7.06 -8.60 15.37
N HIS A 141 -6.19 -7.83 14.71
CA HIS A 141 -4.77 -8.14 14.59
C HIS A 141 -4.09 -8.21 15.97
N PHE A 142 -4.37 -7.25 16.84
CA PHE A 142 -3.86 -7.23 18.22
C PHE A 142 -4.27 -8.48 18.99
N ILE A 143 -5.56 -8.86 18.92
CA ILE A 143 -6.09 -10.07 19.57
C ILE A 143 -5.37 -11.32 19.03
N PHE A 144 -5.29 -11.50 17.72
CA PHE A 144 -4.61 -12.66 17.14
C PHE A 144 -3.11 -12.71 17.49
N THR A 145 -2.47 -11.55 17.62
CA THR A 145 -1.06 -11.47 18.02
C THR A 145 -0.88 -11.90 19.47
N ILE A 146 -1.76 -11.48 20.39
CA ILE A 146 -1.75 -11.92 21.79
C ILE A 146 -2.01 -13.42 21.91
N VAL A 147 -3.00 -13.94 21.17
CA VAL A 147 -3.29 -15.38 21.16
C VAL A 147 -2.09 -16.16 20.63
N GLY A 148 -1.41 -15.66 19.59
CA GLY A 148 -0.16 -16.22 19.08
C GLY A 148 0.98 -16.17 20.09
N ALA A 149 1.10 -15.10 20.87
CA ALA A 149 2.11 -14.95 21.93
C ALA A 149 1.91 -15.94 23.08
N SER A 150 0.65 -16.20 23.44
CA SER A 150 0.25 -17.11 24.52
C SER A 150 0.08 -18.56 24.07
N ALA A 151 0.30 -18.88 22.80
CA ALA A 151 0.07 -20.21 22.26
C ALA A 151 1.09 -21.23 22.81
N SER A 152 0.58 -22.38 23.26
CA SER A 152 1.36 -23.56 23.64
C SER A 152 1.47 -24.60 22.51
N ASN A 153 0.89 -24.32 21.34
CA ASN A 153 0.86 -25.22 20.20
C ASN A 153 1.28 -24.50 18.92
N PHE A 154 2.15 -25.13 18.13
CA PHE A 154 2.61 -24.59 16.84
C PHE A 154 1.45 -24.31 15.86
N ARG A 155 0.43 -25.17 15.82
CA ARG A 155 -0.75 -24.99 14.95
C ARG A 155 -1.49 -23.69 15.25
N THR A 156 -1.63 -23.35 16.53
CA THR A 156 -2.28 -22.11 16.97
C THR A 156 -1.46 -20.90 16.51
N ILE A 157 -0.13 -20.94 16.63
CA ILE A 157 0.75 -19.88 16.13
C ILE A 157 0.56 -19.68 14.62
N ALA A 158 0.55 -20.77 13.84
CA ALA A 158 0.38 -20.71 12.39
C ALA A 158 -0.97 -20.11 11.97
N VAL A 159 -2.08 -20.55 12.60
CA VAL A 159 -3.42 -20.03 12.30
C VAL A 159 -3.57 -18.58 12.73
N CYS A 160 -3.12 -18.22 13.94
CA CYS A 160 -3.17 -16.84 14.42
C CYS A 160 -2.36 -15.90 13.52
N ARG A 161 -1.20 -16.34 13.02
CA ARG A 161 -0.41 -15.55 12.06
C ARG A 161 -1.10 -15.42 10.70
N ALA A 162 -1.70 -16.47 10.18
CA ALA A 162 -2.47 -16.39 8.94
C ALA A 162 -3.60 -15.35 9.04
N LEU A 163 -4.38 -15.42 10.13
CA LEU A 163 -5.49 -14.51 10.37
C LEU A 163 -5.00 -13.08 10.66
N ALA A 164 -3.91 -12.91 11.42
CA ALA A 164 -3.31 -11.61 11.66
C ALA A 164 -2.84 -10.94 10.36
N GLY A 165 -2.28 -11.70 9.41
CA GLY A 165 -1.88 -11.19 8.09
C GLY A 165 -3.08 -10.69 7.29
N VAL A 166 -4.13 -11.51 7.16
CA VAL A 166 -5.37 -11.13 6.44
C VAL A 166 -5.99 -9.87 7.02
N VAL A 167 -6.04 -9.79 8.35
CA VAL A 167 -6.69 -8.67 9.02
C VAL A 167 -5.76 -7.45 9.16
N GLY A 168 -4.45 -7.63 9.08
CA GLY A 168 -3.48 -6.51 9.08
C GLY A 168 -3.33 -5.80 7.73
N SER A 169 -3.72 -6.46 6.62
CA SER A 169 -3.60 -5.88 5.27
C SER A 169 -4.23 -4.49 5.05
N PRO A 170 -5.34 -4.08 5.72
CA PRO A 170 -5.96 -2.78 5.50
C PRO A 170 -5.06 -1.59 5.70
N SER A 171 -4.13 -1.69 6.65
CA SER A 171 -3.23 -0.57 6.93
C SER A 171 -2.25 -0.32 5.78
N VAL A 172 -1.98 -1.35 4.95
CA VAL A 172 -1.16 -1.23 3.74
C VAL A 172 -2.00 -0.67 2.59
N SER A 173 -3.15 -1.27 2.31
CA SER A 173 -3.90 -0.98 1.08
C SER A 173 -4.72 0.32 1.16
N VAL A 174 -5.30 0.63 2.32
CA VAL A 174 -6.24 1.74 2.47
C VAL A 174 -5.51 3.07 2.69
N PHE A 175 -4.23 3.04 3.08
CA PHE A 175 -3.41 4.23 3.29
C PHE A 175 -3.42 5.17 2.07
N ALA A 176 -3.18 4.64 0.87
CA ALA A 176 -3.14 5.44 -0.35
C ALA A 176 -4.46 6.17 -0.60
N GLY A 177 -5.58 5.50 -0.27
CA GLY A 177 -6.89 6.14 -0.22
C GLY A 177 -6.91 7.27 0.80
N VAL A 178 -6.56 7.00 2.07
CA VAL A 178 -6.62 7.98 3.18
C VAL A 178 -5.88 9.26 2.82
N LEU A 179 -4.70 9.14 2.22
CA LEU A 179 -3.90 10.29 1.84
C LEU A 179 -4.52 11.09 0.69
N ASN A 180 -5.08 10.42 -0.33
CA ASN A 180 -5.79 11.06 -1.45
C ASN A 180 -7.08 11.79 -1.04
N ASP A 181 -7.72 11.32 0.04
CA ASP A 181 -8.92 11.98 0.57
C ASP A 181 -8.56 13.22 1.40
N LEU A 182 -7.44 13.19 2.13
CA LEU A 182 -7.01 14.31 2.98
C LEU A 182 -6.30 15.45 2.23
N TRP A 183 -5.50 15.10 1.22
CA TRP A 183 -4.59 16.02 0.54
C TRP A 183 -4.94 16.14 -0.94
N GLN A 184 -4.97 17.37 -1.45
CA GLN A 184 -5.07 17.65 -2.88
C GLN A 184 -3.66 17.76 -3.45
N MET A 185 -3.19 16.71 -4.10
CA MET A 185 -1.93 16.74 -4.85
C MET A 185 -2.21 17.24 -6.28
N PRO A 186 -1.39 18.16 -6.86
CA PRO A 186 -0.12 18.71 -6.37
C PRO A 186 -0.22 20.03 -5.54
N GLY A 187 -1.43 20.53 -5.25
CA GLY A 187 -1.62 21.82 -4.57
C GLY A 187 -1.10 21.90 -3.13
N ASP A 188 -1.16 20.79 -2.38
CA ASP A 188 -0.73 20.72 -0.99
C ASP A 188 0.76 20.36 -0.85
N ARG A 189 1.56 21.29 -0.31
CA ARG A 189 3.02 21.14 -0.10
C ARG A 189 3.42 19.93 0.77
N LEU A 190 2.52 19.43 1.61
CA LEU A 190 2.79 18.33 2.55
C LEU A 190 2.29 16.97 2.05
N GLY A 191 1.45 16.92 1.00
CA GLY A 191 0.91 15.66 0.49
C GLY A 191 1.99 14.76 -0.11
N VAL A 192 2.86 15.33 -0.96
CA VAL A 192 3.94 14.58 -1.62
C VAL A 192 4.98 14.04 -0.62
N PRO A 193 5.52 14.84 0.33
CA PRO A 193 6.43 14.32 1.36
C PRO A 193 5.84 13.18 2.19
N LEU A 194 4.55 13.23 2.54
CA LEU A 194 3.88 12.17 3.30
C LEU A 194 3.76 10.86 2.49
N PHE A 195 3.54 10.94 1.18
CA PHE A 195 3.55 9.77 0.30
C PHE A 195 4.94 9.14 0.19
N VAL A 196 5.99 9.98 0.10
CA VAL A 196 7.38 9.51 0.10
C VAL A 196 7.75 8.85 1.44
N MET A 197 7.35 9.46 2.56
CA MET A 197 7.55 8.89 3.90
C MET A 197 6.85 7.54 4.08
N TYR A 198 5.67 7.35 3.47
CA TYR A 198 5.01 6.05 3.44
C TYR A 198 5.83 4.99 2.70
N GLY A 199 6.29 5.29 1.47
CA GLY A 199 7.14 4.38 0.71
C GLY A 199 8.42 4.02 1.47
N LEU A 200 9.02 5.01 2.12
CA LEU A 200 10.18 4.82 2.99
C LEU A 200 9.87 3.94 4.20
N GLY A 201 8.74 4.16 4.88
CA GLY A 201 8.31 3.33 6.01
C GLY A 201 8.14 1.86 5.64
N GLY A 202 7.67 1.59 4.42
CA GLY A 202 7.54 0.23 3.88
C GLY A 202 8.88 -0.46 3.62
N ALA A 203 9.86 0.29 3.12
CA ALA A 203 11.21 -0.21 2.91
C ALA A 203 12.03 -0.33 4.21
N ALA A 204 11.77 0.54 5.19
CA ALA A 204 12.44 0.54 6.49
C ALA A 204 11.88 -0.54 7.44
N ALA A 205 10.61 -0.91 7.33
CA ALA A 205 10.01 -1.95 8.17
C ALA A 205 10.76 -3.31 8.13
N PRO A 206 11.11 -3.88 6.96
CA PRO A 206 11.82 -5.14 6.91
C PRO A 206 13.29 -5.07 7.33
N THR A 207 13.91 -3.87 7.39
CA THR A 207 15.28 -3.70 7.90
C THR A 207 15.31 -3.51 9.42
N ILE A 208 14.36 -2.75 9.97
CA ILE A 208 14.22 -2.54 11.42
C ILE A 208 13.75 -3.84 12.11
N GLY A 209 12.91 -4.63 11.45
CA GLY A 209 12.34 -5.84 12.01
C GLY A 209 13.36 -6.85 12.55
N PRO A 210 14.34 -7.31 11.76
CA PRO A 210 15.40 -8.20 12.24
C PRO A 210 16.32 -7.55 13.27
N LEU A 211 16.65 -6.26 13.12
CA LEU A 211 17.45 -5.51 14.11
C LEU A 211 16.81 -5.56 15.52
N VAL A 212 15.51 -5.26 15.59
CA VAL A 212 14.75 -5.27 16.85
C VAL A 212 14.43 -6.72 17.29
N GLY A 213 14.14 -7.61 16.35
CA GLY A 213 13.83 -9.01 16.61
C GLY A 213 15.00 -9.76 17.24
N GLU A 214 16.17 -9.73 16.60
CA GLU A 214 17.37 -10.46 17.04
C GLU A 214 17.84 -9.98 18.43
N SER A 215 17.84 -8.67 18.66
CA SER A 215 18.27 -8.09 19.94
C SER A 215 17.36 -8.50 21.11
N ILE A 216 16.04 -8.58 20.87
CA ILE A 216 15.07 -8.94 21.91
C ILE A 216 15.05 -10.45 22.16
N VAL A 217 15.10 -11.26 21.09
CA VAL A 217 15.13 -12.73 21.19
C VAL A 217 16.37 -13.20 21.95
N ALA A 218 17.51 -12.55 21.74
CA ALA A 218 18.77 -12.91 22.39
C ALA A 218 18.74 -12.75 23.93
N VAL A 219 17.97 -11.79 24.48
CA VAL A 219 17.85 -11.59 25.94
C VAL A 219 16.66 -12.33 26.54
N HIS A 220 15.48 -12.22 25.91
CA HIS A 220 14.20 -12.58 26.53
C HIS A 220 13.53 -13.81 25.87
N GLY A 221 14.21 -14.46 24.92
CA GLY A 221 13.69 -15.61 24.19
C GLY A 221 12.64 -15.24 23.13
N TRP A 222 12.18 -16.22 22.36
CA TRP A 222 11.37 -16.00 21.15
C TRP A 222 9.95 -15.46 21.41
N ARG A 223 9.37 -15.70 22.60
CA ARG A 223 8.03 -15.21 22.95
C ARG A 223 7.97 -13.69 23.08
N SER A 224 9.07 -13.08 23.50
CA SER A 224 9.15 -11.63 23.69
C SER A 224 8.94 -10.86 22.38
N SER A 225 9.34 -11.44 21.24
CA SER A 225 9.06 -10.92 19.89
C SER A 225 7.56 -10.74 19.62
N PHE A 226 6.74 -11.71 20.03
CA PHE A 226 5.29 -11.64 19.86
C PHE A 226 4.67 -10.58 20.78
N TRP A 227 5.11 -10.51 22.03
CA TRP A 227 4.66 -9.49 22.96
C TRP A 227 5.04 -8.09 22.50
N LEU A 228 6.24 -7.90 21.96
CA LEU A 228 6.64 -6.62 21.36
C LEU A 228 5.73 -6.23 20.21
N THR A 229 5.46 -7.15 19.27
CA THR A 229 4.52 -6.87 18.17
C THR A 229 3.12 -6.55 18.68
N ALA A 230 2.64 -7.22 19.73
CA ALA A 230 1.36 -6.92 20.36
C ALA A 230 1.35 -5.51 20.96
N ILE A 231 2.39 -5.09 21.67
CA ILE A 231 2.50 -3.74 22.25
C ILE A 231 2.48 -2.68 21.14
N LEU A 232 3.27 -2.87 20.08
CA LEU A 232 3.35 -1.92 18.97
C LEU A 232 2.02 -1.79 18.22
N VAL A 233 1.35 -2.92 17.92
CA VAL A 233 0.03 -2.90 17.28
C VAL A 233 -1.02 -2.33 18.22
N GLY A 234 -0.97 -2.67 19.51
CA GLY A 234 -1.90 -2.14 20.52
C GLY A 234 -1.79 -0.63 20.66
N ALA A 235 -0.57 -0.07 20.63
CA ALA A 235 -0.35 1.37 20.61
C ALA A 235 -0.94 2.04 19.36
N CYS A 236 -0.75 1.42 18.18
CA CYS A 236 -1.35 1.88 16.93
C CYS A 236 -2.87 1.80 16.96
N ALA A 237 -3.44 0.71 17.49
CA ALA A 237 -4.87 0.53 17.65
C ALA A 237 -5.46 1.62 18.56
N ALA A 238 -4.82 1.88 19.71
CA ALA A 238 -5.22 2.93 20.65
C ALA A 238 -5.18 4.33 20.01
N GLY A 239 -4.11 4.65 19.25
CA GLY A 239 -4.01 5.92 18.53
C GLY A 239 -5.11 6.09 17.46
N MET A 240 -5.43 5.01 16.75
CA MET A 240 -6.47 5.01 15.71
C MET A 240 -7.90 5.07 16.25
N LEU A 241 -8.14 4.81 17.55
CA LEU A 241 -9.46 4.98 18.15
C LEU A 241 -9.95 6.43 18.07
N PHE A 242 -9.03 7.40 18.11
CA PHE A 242 -9.33 8.83 18.11
C PHE A 242 -9.42 9.44 16.71
N VAL A 243 -9.10 8.68 15.65
CA VAL A 243 -9.10 9.18 14.28
C VAL A 243 -10.54 9.26 13.74
N PRO A 244 -10.99 10.42 13.22
CA PRO A 244 -12.30 10.55 12.59
C PRO A 244 -12.35 9.97 11.18
N GLU A 245 -13.56 9.77 10.66
CA GLU A 245 -13.81 9.25 9.31
C GLU A 245 -13.21 10.17 8.24
N THR A 246 -12.39 9.60 7.35
CA THR A 246 -11.70 10.33 6.29
C THR A 246 -12.39 10.21 4.93
N PHE A 247 -13.25 9.21 4.75
CA PHE A 247 -13.88 8.92 3.46
C PHE A 247 -15.06 9.86 3.19
N GLY A 248 -14.85 10.84 2.30
CA GLY A 248 -15.84 11.88 1.96
C GLY A 248 -17.23 11.34 1.61
N PRO A 249 -17.36 10.32 0.75
CA PRO A 249 -18.67 9.74 0.42
C PRO A 249 -19.38 9.09 1.62
N GLU A 250 -18.65 8.49 2.57
CA GLU A 250 -19.26 7.93 3.78
C GLU A 250 -19.69 9.02 4.77
N ILE A 251 -18.93 10.11 4.88
CA ILE A 251 -19.33 11.28 5.69
C ILE A 251 -20.68 11.82 5.18
N GLN A 252 -20.83 11.97 3.87
CA GLN A 252 -22.08 12.41 3.24
C GLN A 252 -23.19 11.37 3.38
N ARG A 253 -22.88 10.07 3.25
CA ARG A 253 -23.84 8.98 3.41
C ARG A 253 -24.38 8.90 4.85
N ARG A 254 -23.54 9.09 5.87
CA ARG A 254 -23.95 9.15 7.28
C ARG A 254 -24.83 10.36 7.57
N SER A 255 -24.50 11.51 6.97
CA SER A 255 -25.30 12.74 7.08
C SER A 255 -26.69 12.60 6.41
N ARG A 256 -26.76 11.93 5.25
CA ARG A 256 -27.97 11.87 4.41
C ARG A 256 -28.75 10.55 4.45
N LYS A 257 -28.31 9.55 5.24
CA LYS A 257 -28.89 8.18 5.28
C LYS A 257 -29.11 7.57 3.87
N GLY A 258 -28.15 7.79 2.97
CA GLY A 258 -28.25 7.30 1.58
C GLY A 258 -28.21 5.76 1.49
N PRO A 259 -28.76 5.16 0.43
CA PRO A 259 -28.77 3.70 0.25
C PRO A 259 -27.34 3.14 0.15
N ARG A 260 -27.12 1.99 0.77
CA ARG A 260 -25.87 1.23 0.65
C ARG A 260 -25.86 0.47 -0.67
N CYS A 261 -24.74 0.53 -1.39
CA CYS A 261 -24.52 -0.41 -2.47
C CYS A 261 -24.34 -1.79 -1.82
N GLY A 262 -25.00 -2.81 -2.36
CA GLY A 262 -24.96 -4.13 -1.75
C GLY A 262 -23.54 -4.67 -1.72
N LEU A 263 -23.10 -5.23 -0.58
CA LEU A 263 -21.75 -5.75 -0.37
C LEU A 263 -21.30 -6.72 -1.49
N ARG A 264 -22.24 -7.50 -2.02
CA ARG A 264 -22.01 -8.44 -3.13
C ARG A 264 -21.60 -7.75 -4.43
N ASN A 265 -22.18 -6.59 -4.73
CA ASN A 265 -21.86 -5.84 -5.96
C ASN A 265 -20.52 -5.12 -5.81
N ALA A 266 -20.28 -4.50 -4.65
CA ALA A 266 -19.00 -3.85 -4.33
C ALA A 266 -17.83 -4.84 -4.37
N PHE A 267 -18.02 -6.02 -3.76
CA PHE A 267 -17.03 -7.09 -3.76
C PHE A 267 -16.75 -7.63 -5.17
N GLY A 268 -17.81 -7.83 -5.97
CA GLY A 268 -17.68 -8.25 -7.36
C GLY A 268 -16.86 -7.28 -8.20
N SER A 269 -17.10 -5.97 -8.06
CA SER A 269 -16.33 -4.94 -8.77
C SER A 269 -14.90 -4.80 -8.25
N ALA A 270 -14.68 -4.87 -6.93
CA ALA A 270 -13.36 -4.71 -6.32
C ALA A 270 -12.42 -5.88 -6.64
N CYS A 271 -12.94 -7.10 -6.70
CA CYS A 271 -12.17 -8.26 -7.14
C CYS A 271 -11.87 -8.21 -8.64
N ARG A 272 -12.84 -7.83 -9.47
CA ARG A 272 -12.71 -7.88 -10.94
C ARG A 272 -11.75 -6.81 -11.49
N ARG A 273 -11.77 -5.60 -10.94
CA ARG A 273 -10.97 -4.46 -11.42
C ARG A 273 -9.45 -4.74 -11.46
N PRO A 274 -8.79 -5.25 -10.41
CA PRO A 274 -7.35 -5.54 -10.45
C PRO A 274 -6.98 -6.59 -11.51
N PHE A 275 -7.78 -7.63 -11.68
CA PHE A 275 -7.51 -8.68 -12.67
C PHE A 275 -7.72 -8.18 -14.10
N GLU A 276 -8.76 -7.36 -14.34
CA GLU A 276 -8.97 -6.73 -15.64
C GLU A 276 -7.82 -5.78 -15.98
N LEU A 277 -7.42 -4.93 -15.04
CA LEU A 277 -6.29 -4.02 -15.24
C LEU A 277 -4.98 -4.77 -15.51
N LEU A 278 -4.71 -5.86 -14.79
CA LEU A 278 -3.49 -6.64 -14.98
C LEU A 278 -3.39 -7.27 -16.38
N TRP A 279 -4.51 -7.67 -16.97
CA TRP A 279 -4.53 -8.42 -18.23
C TRP A 279 -4.80 -7.55 -19.46
N PHE A 280 -5.64 -6.53 -19.32
CA PHE A 280 -6.05 -5.66 -20.43
C PHE A 280 -5.17 -4.42 -20.56
N GLU A 281 -4.52 -3.97 -19.50
CA GLU A 281 -3.63 -2.81 -19.55
C GLU A 281 -2.17 -3.26 -19.78
N PRO A 282 -1.61 -3.08 -20.99
CA PRO A 282 -0.32 -3.66 -21.38
C PRO A 282 0.88 -3.14 -20.58
N ILE A 283 0.74 -2.01 -19.88
CA ILE A 283 1.82 -1.39 -19.08
C ILE A 283 1.92 -1.95 -17.65
N ILE A 284 0.83 -2.51 -17.11
CA ILE A 284 0.75 -2.90 -15.69
C ILE A 284 1.51 -4.21 -15.45
N LEU A 285 1.37 -5.19 -16.34
CA LEU A 285 2.05 -6.48 -16.21
C LEU A 285 3.59 -6.37 -16.18
N PRO A 286 4.27 -5.67 -17.12
CA PRO A 286 5.72 -5.54 -17.09
C PRO A 286 6.22 -4.73 -15.89
N THR A 287 5.53 -3.66 -15.49
CA THR A 287 5.93 -2.86 -14.33
C THR A 287 5.75 -3.65 -13.02
N ALA A 288 4.66 -4.40 -12.87
CA ALA A 288 4.46 -5.30 -11.75
C ALA A 288 5.52 -6.42 -11.69
N ALA A 289 5.92 -6.97 -12.85
CA ALA A 289 6.97 -7.98 -12.92
C ALA A 289 8.33 -7.46 -12.44
N VAL A 290 8.71 -6.25 -12.86
CA VAL A 290 9.97 -5.59 -12.42
C VAL A 290 9.96 -5.34 -10.91
N VAL A 291 8.86 -4.81 -10.36
CA VAL A 291 8.72 -4.57 -8.92
C VAL A 291 8.75 -5.89 -8.13
N THR A 292 8.10 -6.93 -8.64
CA THR A 292 8.09 -8.26 -8.00
C THR A 292 9.49 -8.87 -7.98
N MET A 293 10.21 -8.87 -9.11
CA MET A 293 11.59 -9.37 -9.16
C MET A 293 12.51 -8.60 -8.23
N SER A 294 12.40 -7.27 -8.20
CA SER A 294 13.15 -6.41 -7.28
C SER A 294 12.88 -6.78 -5.82
N GLN A 295 11.61 -6.97 -5.45
CA GLN A 295 11.23 -7.38 -4.10
C GLN A 295 11.72 -8.78 -3.74
N VAL A 296 11.61 -9.76 -4.65
CA VAL A 296 12.09 -11.13 -4.41
C VAL A 296 13.57 -11.16 -4.07
N VAL A 297 14.39 -10.43 -4.83
CA VAL A 297 15.84 -10.32 -4.58
C VAL A 297 16.13 -9.76 -3.19
N VAL A 298 15.44 -8.67 -2.81
CA VAL A 298 15.59 -8.03 -1.50
C VAL A 298 15.15 -8.96 -0.35
N PHE A 299 14.03 -9.68 -0.50
CA PHE A 299 13.57 -10.63 0.51
C PHE A 299 14.51 -11.84 0.68
N ILE A 300 15.10 -12.33 -0.42
CA ILE A 300 16.13 -13.37 -0.37
C ILE A 300 17.36 -12.86 0.39
N LEU A 301 17.79 -11.62 0.14
CA LEU A 301 18.88 -10.99 0.88
C LEU A 301 18.56 -10.95 2.38
N TYR A 302 17.37 -10.49 2.79
CA TYR A 302 16.97 -10.45 4.20
C TYR A 302 16.95 -11.82 4.88
N ALA A 303 16.56 -12.88 4.18
CA ALA A 303 16.55 -14.23 4.74
C ALA A 303 17.94 -14.90 4.74
N GLY A 304 18.78 -14.58 3.75
CA GLY A 304 20.12 -15.17 3.59
C GLY A 304 21.20 -14.52 4.46
N TYR A 305 21.14 -13.20 4.64
CA TYR A 305 22.18 -12.44 5.33
C TYR A 305 22.41 -12.90 6.79
N PRO A 306 21.36 -13.12 7.62
CA PRO A 306 21.56 -13.67 8.97
C PRO A 306 22.22 -15.04 8.95
N VAL A 307 21.79 -15.91 8.03
CA VAL A 307 22.29 -17.30 7.95
C VAL A 307 23.78 -17.33 7.61
N ILE A 308 24.25 -16.46 6.72
CA ILE A 308 25.66 -16.39 6.31
C ILE A 308 26.52 -15.82 7.45
N LEU A 309 26.06 -14.74 8.09
CA LEU A 309 26.81 -14.09 9.19
C LEU A 309 26.93 -15.00 10.42
N GLU A 310 25.88 -15.76 10.75
CA GLU A 310 25.93 -16.71 11.86
C GLU A 310 26.78 -17.95 11.54
N ARG A 311 26.62 -18.54 10.35
CA ARG A 311 27.30 -19.81 10.02
C ARG A 311 28.76 -19.64 9.64
N THR A 312 29.09 -18.62 8.85
CA THR A 312 30.43 -18.45 8.27
C THR A 312 31.30 -17.53 9.12
N TYR A 313 30.74 -16.40 9.58
CA TYR A 313 31.49 -15.39 10.34
C TYR A 313 31.35 -15.54 11.86
N HIS A 314 30.52 -16.48 12.33
CA HIS A 314 30.26 -16.74 13.75
C HIS A 314 29.85 -15.49 14.54
N PHE A 315 29.07 -14.62 13.91
CA PHE A 315 28.56 -13.41 14.57
C PHE A 315 27.50 -13.76 15.62
N SER A 316 27.50 -12.99 16.71
CA SER A 316 26.41 -13.03 17.70
C SER A 316 25.12 -12.43 17.14
N SER A 317 23.95 -12.83 17.65
CA SER A 317 22.65 -12.32 17.18
C SER A 317 22.56 -10.79 17.20
N TYR A 318 23.21 -10.12 18.17
CA TYR A 318 23.27 -8.65 18.20
C TYR A 318 24.08 -8.06 17.03
N GLN A 319 25.22 -8.67 16.69
CA GLN A 319 26.04 -8.25 15.56
C GLN A 319 25.31 -8.46 14.23
N VAL A 320 24.54 -9.56 14.12
CA VAL A 320 23.66 -9.82 12.98
C VAL A 320 22.59 -8.74 12.86
N GLY A 321 21.92 -8.37 13.96
CA GLY A 321 20.97 -7.27 13.98
C GLY A 321 21.59 -5.94 13.51
N LEU A 322 22.77 -5.60 14.03
CA LEU A 322 23.50 -4.37 13.67
C LEU A 322 23.92 -4.33 12.19
N SER A 323 24.14 -5.47 11.56
CA SER A 323 24.49 -5.56 10.15
C SER A 323 23.39 -5.09 9.19
N PHE A 324 22.14 -4.90 9.68
CA PHE A 324 21.04 -4.31 8.93
C PHE A 324 21.01 -2.78 8.95
N LEU A 325 21.84 -2.11 9.77
CA LEU A 325 21.90 -0.64 9.82
C LEU A 325 22.32 0.02 8.49
N PRO A 326 23.30 -0.50 7.72
CA PRO A 326 23.63 0.07 6.41
C PRO A 326 22.44 0.06 5.45
N LEU A 327 21.63 -1.00 5.46
CA LEU A 327 20.39 -1.08 4.68
C LEU A 327 19.39 -0.01 5.12
N LEU A 328 19.24 0.22 6.43
CA LEU A 328 18.41 1.30 6.96
C LEU A 328 18.92 2.69 6.52
N ILE A 329 20.22 2.95 6.62
CA ILE A 329 20.83 4.22 6.17
C ILE A 329 20.58 4.42 4.68
N GLY A 330 20.74 3.38 3.86
CA GLY A 330 20.43 3.41 2.43
C GLY A 330 18.98 3.79 2.14
N THR A 331 18.02 3.21 2.88
CA THR A 331 16.61 3.60 2.74
C THR A 331 16.38 5.06 3.13
N LEU A 332 16.97 5.54 4.24
CA LEU A 332 16.82 6.93 4.67
C LEU A 332 17.42 7.93 3.66
N LEU A 333 18.55 7.59 3.04
CA LEU A 333 19.18 8.39 1.98
C LEU A 333 18.38 8.40 0.68
N ALA A 334 17.47 7.45 0.46
CA ALA A 334 16.61 7.46 -0.73
C ALA A 334 15.62 8.64 -0.73
N ALA A 335 15.12 9.07 0.43
CA ALA A 335 14.17 10.18 0.54
C ALA A 335 14.69 11.53 0.00
N PRO A 336 15.89 12.03 0.41
CA PRO A 336 16.42 13.27 -0.16
C PRO A 336 16.73 13.14 -1.65
N VAL A 337 17.18 11.97 -2.12
CA VAL A 337 17.40 11.74 -3.56
C VAL A 337 16.09 11.86 -4.34
N LEU A 338 15.01 11.22 -3.86
CA LEU A 338 13.69 11.34 -4.47
C LEU A 338 13.16 12.77 -4.41
N ALA A 339 13.37 13.49 -3.31
CA ALA A 339 12.97 14.89 -3.17
C ALA A 339 13.72 15.81 -4.15
N ILE A 340 15.02 15.59 -4.36
CA ILE A 340 15.81 16.34 -5.35
C ILE A 340 15.30 16.06 -6.77
N LEU A 341 15.02 14.80 -7.09
CA LEU A 341 14.46 14.42 -8.39
C LEU A 341 13.07 15.03 -8.60
N ASP A 342 12.22 15.06 -7.58
CA ASP A 342 10.89 15.66 -7.63
C ASP A 342 10.95 17.18 -7.78
N SER A 343 11.90 17.86 -7.11
CA SER A 343 12.13 19.31 -7.25
C SER A 343 12.64 19.72 -8.63
N ARG A 344 13.14 18.76 -9.43
CA ARG A 344 13.62 19.00 -10.80
C ARG A 344 12.51 18.84 -11.85
N LYS A 345 11.29 18.45 -11.46
CA LYS A 345 10.14 18.33 -12.36
C LYS A 345 9.66 19.72 -12.82
N ARG A 346 9.10 19.78 -14.03
CA ARG A 346 8.55 21.03 -14.60
C ARG A 346 7.31 21.49 -13.85
N ALA A 347 6.98 22.77 -14.02
CA ALA A 347 5.82 23.41 -13.40
C ALA A 347 4.54 22.57 -13.64
N PRO A 348 3.60 22.55 -12.66
CA PRO A 348 2.47 21.62 -12.62
C PRO A 348 1.57 21.65 -13.87
N ASP A 349 1.55 22.77 -14.60
CA ASP A 349 0.74 22.97 -15.81
C ASP A 349 1.27 22.25 -17.07
N GLN A 350 2.47 21.68 -17.01
CA GLN A 350 3.12 20.91 -18.10
C GLN A 350 3.62 19.53 -17.65
N SER A 351 3.16 19.04 -16.48
CA SER A 351 3.60 17.76 -15.96
C SER A 351 2.98 16.60 -16.73
N SER A 352 3.74 16.02 -17.65
CA SER A 352 3.38 14.75 -18.27
C SER A 352 3.57 13.61 -17.27
N PRO A 353 2.74 12.55 -17.29
CA PRO A 353 2.91 11.36 -16.43
C PRO A 353 4.30 10.70 -16.57
N GLU A 354 4.98 10.92 -17.69
CA GLU A 354 6.33 10.42 -17.99
C GLU A 354 7.44 11.03 -17.12
N ASP A 355 7.25 12.23 -16.56
CA ASP A 355 8.23 12.86 -15.66
C ASP A 355 8.40 12.09 -14.34
N HIS A 356 7.41 11.26 -13.98
CA HIS A 356 7.48 10.38 -12.80
C HIS A 356 8.31 9.11 -13.07
N LEU A 357 8.55 8.78 -14.35
CA LEU A 357 9.27 7.58 -14.77
C LEU A 357 10.79 7.71 -14.57
N VAL A 358 11.33 8.93 -14.55
CA VAL A 358 12.78 9.20 -14.41
C VAL A 358 13.34 8.58 -13.13
N GLY A 359 12.60 8.66 -12.02
CA GLY A 359 12.98 8.01 -10.76
C GLY A 359 13.02 6.47 -10.88
N ALA A 360 12.07 5.89 -11.59
CA ALA A 360 12.03 4.45 -11.84
C ALA A 360 13.20 3.99 -12.72
N MET A 361 13.56 4.76 -13.76
CA MET A 361 14.71 4.45 -14.62
C MET A 361 16.03 4.43 -13.84
N LEU A 362 16.23 5.38 -12.92
CA LEU A 362 17.41 5.40 -12.05
C LEU A 362 17.46 4.14 -11.16
N SER A 363 16.32 3.75 -10.57
CA SER A 363 16.24 2.55 -9.73
C SER A 363 16.56 1.26 -10.50
N ALA A 364 16.16 1.19 -11.78
CA ALA A 364 16.41 0.03 -12.64
C ALA A 364 17.91 -0.19 -12.93
N ILE A 365 18.72 0.88 -12.95
CA ILE A 365 20.17 0.80 -13.15
C ILE A 365 20.89 0.56 -11.82
N LEU A 366 20.45 1.22 -10.75
CA LEU A 366 21.10 1.09 -9.44
C LEU A 366 20.97 -0.31 -8.84
N LEU A 367 19.84 -0.99 -9.06
CA LEU A 367 19.55 -2.28 -8.43
C LEU A 367 20.53 -3.38 -8.88
N PRO A 368 20.81 -3.60 -10.18
CA PRO A 368 21.86 -4.53 -10.62
C PRO A 368 23.26 -4.17 -10.10
N VAL A 369 23.60 -2.88 -10.06
CA VAL A 369 24.89 -2.41 -9.54
C VAL A 369 25.03 -2.74 -8.06
N SER A 370 23.94 -2.63 -7.29
CA SER A 370 23.93 -2.98 -5.87
C SER A 370 24.09 -4.47 -5.58
N LEU A 371 23.93 -5.35 -6.58
CA LEU A 371 24.11 -6.80 -6.42
C LEU A 371 25.56 -7.26 -6.65
N LEU A 372 26.42 -6.40 -7.21
CA LEU A 372 27.83 -6.71 -7.46
C LEU A 372 28.70 -6.55 -6.20
N TRP A 373 28.16 -5.97 -5.14
CA TRP A 373 28.79 -5.70 -3.85
C TRP A 373 27.90 -6.19 -2.72
#